data_AF-Q19VG0-F1
#
_entry.id   AF-Q19VG0-F1
#
_cell.length_a   1.000
_cell.length_b   1.000
_cell.length_c   1.000
_cell.angle_alpha   90.00
_cell.angle_beta   90.00
_cell.angle_gamma   90.00
#
_symmetry.space_group_name_H-M   'P 1'
#
loop_
_entity.id
_entity.type
_entity.pdbx_description
1 polymer ?
#
loop_
_entity_poly.entity_id
_entity_poly.type
_entity_poly.pdbx_seq_one_letter_code
_entity_poly.pdbx_strand_id
1 'polypeptide(L)'
;RFHACKEDAKFAWVRALDFTPNSSFGECSTLVLKLSKGASVSYILESLPFSGELGELAIASMDVFGSSSNVVPLVDCPNGFSVPYEVLFRLNSLVHMGKLVARHVNADLFKVLEDLSIDTLRRIFEKMSKLKSTCYEPLQFIRHEAHSMNMRKKALSNKRESGKLMRCYRIHITPSKIYCLGPEEEVSNYVVKYHSEYASDFARVTFVDEDWSKLSPNALSARTEQGFFSKPLKTGLYHRILSILKEGFCIGPKKYEFLAFSASQLRGNSVWMFASNSSLTAENIRRWMGHFEDIRSVSKCAARMGQLFSSSRQTFEVSSYDVEVIPDIEVTTDGTKYIFSDGIGKISTRFARQVAKLIGLDPAHPPSAFQIRYGGYKGVITIDPTSFFNLSLRPSMKKFESKSTMLNITNWSKSQPCYVNREIISLLSTLGIKDEAFESMQQDDMHESDGMLTNKEAA
;
A
#
# COMPACT_ATOMS: atom_id res chain seq x y z
N ARG A 1 -3.94 5.04 24.24
CA ARG A 1 -3.13 3.90 24.72
C ARG A 1 -3.30 3.85 26.23
N PHE A 2 -3.81 2.75 26.78
CA PHE A 2 -3.98 2.62 28.23
C PHE A 2 -2.64 2.16 28.82
N HIS A 3 -2.11 2.91 29.77
CA HIS A 3 -0.87 2.61 30.47
C HIS A 3 -1.22 2.09 31.86
N ALA A 4 -1.43 0.78 31.97
CA ALA A 4 -1.62 0.11 33.25
C ALA A 4 -0.28 -0.50 33.71
N CYS A 5 0.68 0.34 34.09
CA CYS A 5 1.91 -0.10 34.76
C CYS A 5 2.40 0.98 35.72
N LYS A 6 2.95 0.58 36.87
CA LYS A 6 3.79 1.45 37.70
C LYS A 6 5.09 1.69 36.94
N GLU A 7 5.36 2.93 36.52
CA GLU A 7 6.55 3.33 35.76
C GLU A 7 7.86 3.26 36.59
N ASP A 8 7.78 2.79 37.83
CA ASP A 8 8.85 2.74 38.82
C ASP A 8 10.02 1.80 38.43
N ALA A 9 9.87 0.98 37.38
CA ALA A 9 10.89 0.05 36.91
C ALA A 9 11.40 0.39 35.49
N LYS A 10 12.72 0.60 35.36
CA LYS A 10 13.40 0.88 34.09
C LYS A 10 13.56 -0.41 33.24
N PHE A 11 12.48 -0.89 32.63
CA PHE A 11 12.55 -1.96 31.64
C PHE A 11 12.66 -1.41 30.21
N ALA A 12 13.52 -2.03 29.40
CA ALA A 12 13.52 -1.81 27.95
C ALA A 12 12.39 -2.64 27.32
N TRP A 13 11.33 -1.99 26.88
CA TRP A 13 10.22 -2.66 26.21
C TRP A 13 10.60 -3.04 24.77
N VAL A 14 10.53 -4.33 24.47
CA VAL A 14 10.71 -4.86 23.11
C VAL A 14 9.34 -5.29 22.59
N ARG A 15 9.01 -4.90 21.35
CA ARG A 15 7.82 -5.40 20.67
C ARG A 15 7.96 -6.91 20.44
N ALA A 16 7.07 -7.68 21.05
CA ALA A 16 6.99 -9.12 20.89
C ALA A 16 5.91 -9.50 19.86
N LEU A 17 6.05 -10.70 19.31
CA LEU A 17 4.97 -11.38 18.60
C LEU A 17 4.01 -12.01 19.62
N ASP A 18 2.98 -12.67 19.13
CA ASP A 18 2.19 -13.58 19.93
C ASP A 18 3.10 -14.66 20.54
N PHE A 19 3.15 -14.72 21.87
CA PHE A 19 3.99 -15.65 22.63
C PHE A 19 3.26 -16.95 22.98
N THR A 20 1.98 -17.06 22.63
CA THR A 20 1.19 -18.26 22.91
C THR A 20 1.53 -19.37 21.90
N PRO A 21 1.49 -20.65 22.31
CA PRO A 21 1.84 -21.78 21.43
C PRO A 21 1.02 -21.83 20.14
N ASN A 22 -0.22 -21.31 20.16
CA ASN A 22 -1.18 -21.39 19.07
C ASN A 22 -1.55 -20.02 18.49
N SER A 23 -0.73 -18.98 18.68
CA SER A 23 -1.05 -17.62 18.19
C SER A 23 -2.44 -17.09 18.60
N SER A 24 -2.84 -17.41 19.83
CA SER A 24 -4.17 -17.17 20.39
C SER A 24 -4.54 -15.69 20.52
N PHE A 25 -3.60 -14.77 20.74
CA PHE A 25 -3.92 -13.34 20.74
C PHE A 25 -4.38 -12.85 19.36
N GLY A 26 -3.80 -13.39 18.29
CA GLY A 26 -4.24 -13.08 16.93
C GLY A 26 -5.67 -13.54 16.67
N GLU A 27 -6.01 -14.73 17.18
CA GLU A 27 -7.27 -15.42 16.92
C GLU A 27 -8.43 -15.01 17.84
N CYS A 28 -8.15 -14.58 19.06
CA CYS A 28 -9.17 -14.23 20.02
C CYS A 28 -9.79 -12.85 19.74
N SER A 29 -11.11 -12.77 19.83
CA SER A 29 -11.86 -11.51 19.86
C SER A 29 -12.01 -10.95 21.27
N THR A 30 -11.77 -11.77 22.29
CA THR A 30 -11.93 -11.44 23.71
C THR A 30 -10.77 -12.04 24.50
N LEU A 31 -10.17 -11.25 25.40
CA LEU A 31 -9.11 -11.70 26.31
C LEU A 31 -9.63 -11.66 27.74
N VAL A 32 -9.42 -12.74 28.49
CA VAL A 32 -9.81 -12.83 29.89
C VAL A 32 -8.56 -12.71 30.76
N LEU A 33 -8.48 -11.63 31.54
CA LEU A 33 -7.45 -11.47 32.55
C LEU A 33 -7.95 -12.05 33.88
N LYS A 34 -7.45 -13.23 34.25
CA LYS A 34 -7.76 -13.85 35.54
C LYS A 34 -6.79 -13.36 36.61
N LEU A 35 -7.31 -12.67 37.62
CA LEU A 35 -6.51 -12.15 38.74
C LEU A 35 -6.54 -13.11 39.93
N SER A 36 -5.46 -13.13 40.71
CA SER A 36 -5.35 -13.95 41.91
C SER A 36 -6.22 -13.41 43.04
N LYS A 37 -6.64 -14.31 43.94
CA LYS A 37 -7.43 -13.98 45.13
C LYS A 37 -6.58 -13.05 46.03
N GLY A 38 -6.96 -11.77 46.14
CA GLY A 38 -6.24 -10.76 46.93
C GLY A 38 -5.50 -9.69 46.12
N ALA A 39 -5.53 -9.71 44.78
CA ALA A 39 -5.02 -8.60 43.98
C ALA A 39 -5.87 -7.34 44.20
N SER A 40 -5.24 -6.19 44.46
CA SER A 40 -5.93 -4.90 44.53
C SER A 40 -6.37 -4.48 43.12
N VAL A 41 -7.61 -4.81 42.76
CA VAL A 41 -8.13 -4.60 41.39
C VAL A 41 -8.72 -3.20 41.17
N SER A 42 -8.96 -2.44 42.24
CA SER A 42 -9.59 -1.11 42.20
C SER A 42 -8.92 -0.18 41.19
N TYR A 43 -7.59 -0.01 41.27
CA TYR A 43 -6.83 0.82 40.32
C TYR A 43 -6.95 0.35 38.85
N ILE A 44 -6.95 -0.97 38.62
CA ILE A 44 -7.06 -1.52 37.26
C ILE A 44 -8.46 -1.25 36.70
N LEU A 45 -9.51 -1.50 37.49
CA LEU A 45 -10.90 -1.28 37.06
C LEU A 45 -11.20 0.21 36.85
N GLU A 46 -10.71 1.09 37.74
CA GLU A 46 -10.83 2.55 37.61
C GLU A 46 -10.12 3.08 36.36
N SER A 47 -9.04 2.43 35.92
CA SER A 47 -8.30 2.81 34.71
C SER A 47 -8.93 2.33 33.40
N LEU A 48 -9.93 1.44 33.46
CA LEU A 48 -10.61 0.92 32.27
C LEU A 48 -11.79 1.82 31.89
N PRO A 49 -11.90 2.23 30.60
CA PRO A 49 -12.94 3.16 30.15
C PRO A 49 -14.36 2.55 30.20
N PHE A 50 -14.45 1.22 30.24
CA PHE A 50 -15.70 0.46 30.29
C PHE A 50 -15.51 -0.70 31.28
N SER A 51 -15.98 -0.51 32.51
CA SER A 51 -16.01 -1.53 33.56
C SER A 51 -17.45 -1.92 33.87
N GLY A 52 -17.71 -3.21 34.04
CA GLY A 52 -19.01 -3.73 34.45
C GLY A 52 -18.90 -5.19 34.90
N GLU A 53 -19.92 -5.68 35.59
CA GLU A 53 -20.02 -7.10 35.92
C GLU A 53 -20.56 -7.87 34.72
N LEU A 54 -19.71 -8.68 34.10
CA LEU A 54 -20.19 -9.79 33.28
C LEU A 54 -20.67 -10.87 34.25
N GLY A 55 -21.92 -11.31 34.12
CA GLY A 55 -22.48 -12.43 34.88
C GLY A 55 -21.75 -13.75 34.62
N GLU A 56 -22.39 -14.87 34.95
CA GLU A 56 -21.75 -16.18 34.76
C GLU A 56 -21.39 -16.43 33.28
N LEU A 57 -20.09 -16.62 33.03
CA LEU A 57 -19.56 -16.95 31.71
C LEU A 57 -19.50 -18.47 31.55
N ALA A 58 -20.31 -19.00 30.65
CA ALA A 58 -20.17 -20.39 30.20
C ALA A 58 -19.05 -20.49 29.16
N ILE A 59 -18.00 -21.26 29.46
CA ILE A 59 -16.92 -21.57 28.52
C ILE A 59 -17.34 -22.79 27.71
N ALA A 60 -17.41 -22.65 26.39
CA ALA A 60 -17.56 -23.76 25.47
C ALA A 60 -16.24 -23.95 24.70
N SER A 61 -15.72 -25.18 24.72
CA SER A 61 -14.57 -25.55 23.88
C SER A 61 -15.06 -25.81 22.45
N MET A 62 -14.38 -25.26 21.46
CA MET A 62 -14.63 -25.56 20.05
C MET A 62 -13.32 -25.69 19.31
N ASP A 63 -13.28 -26.60 18.34
CA ASP A 63 -12.19 -26.67 17.38
C ASP A 63 -12.25 -25.43 16.48
N VAL A 64 -11.15 -24.68 16.44
CA VAL A 64 -11.05 -23.49 15.58
C VAL A 64 -10.87 -23.95 14.14
N PHE A 65 -11.78 -23.52 13.26
CA PHE A 65 -11.62 -23.69 11.81
C PHE A 65 -10.66 -22.63 11.29
N GLY A 66 -9.44 -23.02 10.95
CA GLY A 66 -8.45 -22.11 10.38
C GLY A 66 -7.16 -22.84 9.99
N SER A 67 -6.44 -22.30 9.01
CA SER A 67 -5.10 -22.78 8.66
C SER A 67 -4.13 -22.45 9.79
N SER A 68 -3.28 -23.41 10.19
CA SER A 68 -2.18 -23.26 11.17
C SER A 68 -1.03 -22.36 10.70
N SER A 69 -1.33 -21.41 9.80
CA SER A 69 -0.39 -20.46 9.24
C SER A 69 0.17 -19.57 10.36
N ASN A 70 1.43 -19.14 10.24
CA ASN A 70 1.99 -18.07 11.08
C ASN A 70 1.23 -16.74 10.92
N VAL A 71 0.25 -16.68 10.03
CA VAL A 71 -0.48 -15.51 9.57
C VAL A 71 -1.97 -15.71 9.89
N VAL A 72 -2.29 -15.82 11.19
CA VAL A 72 -3.65 -15.97 11.74
C VAL A 72 -4.24 -14.62 12.13
N PRO A 73 -5.57 -14.51 12.30
CA PRO A 73 -6.59 -15.49 11.94
C PRO A 73 -6.87 -15.44 10.44
N LEU A 74 -7.13 -16.60 9.83
CA LEU A 74 -7.69 -16.69 8.48
C LEU A 74 -8.79 -17.74 8.49
N VAL A 75 -9.98 -17.33 8.06
CA VAL A 75 -11.07 -18.24 7.72
C VAL A 75 -10.72 -18.94 6.41
N ASP A 76 -10.79 -20.27 6.42
CA ASP A 76 -10.70 -21.09 5.22
C ASP A 76 -12.06 -21.68 4.82
N CYS A 77 -12.18 -22.10 3.57
CA CYS A 77 -13.37 -22.74 3.06
C CYS A 77 -13.46 -24.19 3.59
N PRO A 78 -14.57 -24.61 4.24
CA PRO A 78 -14.71 -25.97 4.72
C PRO A 78 -14.68 -27.00 3.58
N ASN A 79 -14.23 -28.23 3.88
CA ASN A 79 -14.20 -29.32 2.92
C ASN A 79 -15.58 -29.56 2.30
N GLY A 80 -15.63 -29.66 0.96
CA GLY A 80 -16.87 -29.86 0.20
C GLY A 80 -17.58 -28.58 -0.24
N PHE A 81 -17.06 -27.40 0.14
CA PHE A 81 -17.55 -26.10 -0.32
C PHE A 81 -16.49 -25.38 -1.16
N SER A 82 -16.93 -24.51 -2.06
CA SER A 82 -16.11 -23.69 -2.94
C SER A 82 -16.80 -22.34 -3.16
N VAL A 83 -16.25 -21.28 -2.57
CA VAL A 83 -16.66 -19.91 -2.82
C VAL A 83 -15.59 -19.15 -3.62
N PRO A 84 -15.97 -18.18 -4.46
CA PRO A 84 -15.00 -17.33 -5.15
C PRO A 84 -14.05 -16.63 -4.18
N TYR A 85 -12.80 -16.43 -4.60
CA TYR A 85 -11.76 -15.81 -3.78
C TYR A 85 -12.18 -14.42 -3.24
N GLU A 86 -12.87 -13.63 -4.06
CA GLU A 86 -13.41 -12.31 -3.71
C GLU A 86 -14.33 -12.38 -2.48
N VAL A 87 -15.15 -13.45 -2.40
CA VAL A 87 -16.11 -13.69 -1.31
C VAL A 87 -15.34 -14.08 -0.06
N LEU A 88 -14.41 -15.03 -0.17
CA LEU A 88 -13.59 -15.49 0.96
C LEU A 88 -12.72 -14.36 1.55
N PHE A 89 -12.12 -13.53 0.69
CA PHE A 89 -11.34 -12.37 1.12
C PHE A 89 -12.19 -11.37 1.91
N ARG A 90 -13.40 -11.08 1.42
CA ARG A 90 -14.34 -10.18 2.10
C ARG A 90 -14.89 -10.76 3.40
N LEU A 91 -15.13 -12.07 3.45
CA LEU A 91 -15.53 -12.77 4.67
C LEU A 91 -14.45 -12.65 5.76
N ASN A 92 -13.19 -12.91 5.39
CA ASN A 92 -12.03 -12.64 6.24
C ASN A 92 -12.00 -11.18 6.71
N SER A 93 -12.19 -10.22 5.81
CA SER A 93 -12.27 -8.79 6.16
C SER A 93 -13.33 -8.50 7.23
N LEU A 94 -14.53 -9.05 7.09
CA LEU A 94 -15.61 -8.86 8.07
C LEU A 94 -15.28 -9.46 9.44
N VAL A 95 -14.63 -10.63 9.47
CA VAL A 95 -14.16 -11.26 10.72
C VAL A 95 -13.06 -10.43 11.37
N HIS A 96 -12.03 -10.03 10.62
CA HIS A 96 -10.90 -9.25 11.14
C HIS A 96 -11.32 -7.88 11.66
N MET A 97 -12.36 -7.28 11.07
CA MET A 97 -12.93 -6.00 11.48
C MET A 97 -13.99 -6.15 12.59
N GLY A 98 -14.17 -7.34 13.16
CA GLY A 98 -15.13 -7.60 14.23
C GLY A 98 -16.59 -7.43 13.84
N LYS A 99 -16.91 -7.42 12.53
CA LYS A 99 -18.29 -7.37 12.01
C LYS A 99 -18.95 -8.74 12.07
N LEU A 100 -18.14 -9.79 12.03
CA LEU A 100 -18.54 -11.18 12.19
C LEU A 100 -17.73 -11.84 13.31
N VAL A 101 -18.36 -12.76 14.02
CA VAL A 101 -17.64 -13.66 14.92
C VAL A 101 -17.19 -14.88 14.10
N ALA A 102 -15.91 -15.23 14.17
CA ALA A 102 -15.33 -16.34 13.43
C ALA A 102 -16.12 -17.65 13.61
N ARG A 103 -16.64 -17.91 14.83
CA ARG A 103 -17.44 -19.10 15.16
C ARG A 103 -18.72 -19.26 14.31
N HIS A 104 -19.27 -18.17 13.79
CA HIS A 104 -20.49 -18.21 12.96
C HIS A 104 -20.16 -18.40 11.47
N VAL A 105 -18.88 -18.47 11.12
CA VAL A 105 -18.40 -18.73 9.77
C VAL A 105 -18.19 -20.24 9.62
N ASN A 106 -19.29 -20.96 9.42
CA ASN A 106 -19.36 -22.42 9.42
C ASN A 106 -19.96 -22.96 8.11
N ALA A 107 -20.07 -24.29 7.97
CA ALA A 107 -20.58 -24.95 6.77
C ALA A 107 -21.96 -24.44 6.32
N ASP A 108 -22.88 -24.16 7.25
CA ASP A 108 -24.21 -23.62 6.92
C ASP A 108 -24.13 -22.23 6.28
N LEU A 109 -23.22 -21.39 6.75
CA LEU A 109 -22.96 -20.10 6.14
C LEU A 109 -22.39 -20.29 4.73
N PHE A 110 -21.39 -21.14 4.55
CA PHE A 110 -20.77 -21.42 3.24
C PHE A 110 -21.77 -21.96 2.23
N LYS A 111 -22.70 -22.84 2.65
CA LYS A 111 -23.80 -23.30 1.81
C LYS A 111 -24.63 -22.15 1.23
N VAL A 112 -25.00 -21.18 2.08
CA VAL A 112 -25.74 -19.99 1.62
C VAL A 112 -24.89 -19.08 0.74
N LEU A 113 -23.57 -19.00 0.99
CA LEU A 113 -22.66 -18.21 0.16
C LEU A 113 -22.51 -18.81 -1.25
N GLU A 114 -22.50 -20.13 -1.40
CA GLU A 114 -22.46 -20.79 -2.73
C GLU A 114 -23.73 -20.55 -3.55
N ASP A 115 -24.89 -20.54 -2.89
CA ASP A 115 -26.19 -20.36 -3.55
C ASP A 115 -26.42 -18.93 -4.08
N LEU A 116 -25.61 -17.95 -3.65
CA LEU A 116 -25.79 -16.54 -3.97
C LEU A 116 -24.78 -16.04 -5.00
N SER A 117 -25.22 -15.20 -5.94
CA SER A 117 -24.31 -14.57 -6.90
C SER A 117 -23.36 -13.58 -6.24
N ILE A 118 -22.14 -13.47 -6.80
CA ILE A 118 -21.07 -12.59 -6.31
C ILE A 118 -21.54 -11.15 -6.13
N ASP A 119 -22.34 -10.61 -7.06
CA ASP A 119 -22.87 -9.24 -6.96
C ASP A 119 -23.82 -9.05 -5.76
N THR A 120 -24.64 -10.05 -5.45
CA THR A 120 -25.53 -10.02 -4.29
C THR A 120 -24.70 -10.06 -3.02
N LEU A 121 -23.76 -11.01 -2.93
CA LEU A 121 -22.86 -11.14 -1.78
C LEU A 121 -22.03 -9.88 -1.55
N ARG A 122 -21.51 -9.27 -2.62
CA ARG A 122 -20.76 -8.02 -2.55
C ARG A 122 -21.58 -6.91 -1.88
N ARG A 123 -22.83 -6.72 -2.29
CA ARG A 123 -23.72 -5.71 -1.71
C ARG A 123 -24.08 -6.01 -0.26
N ILE A 124 -24.29 -7.29 0.07
CA ILE A 124 -24.58 -7.73 1.44
C ILE A 124 -23.37 -7.44 2.34
N PHE A 125 -22.16 -7.84 1.93
CA PHE A 125 -20.94 -7.60 2.68
C PHE A 125 -20.61 -6.11 2.80
N GLU A 126 -20.91 -5.29 1.78
CA GLU A 126 -20.83 -3.82 1.86
C GLU A 126 -21.80 -3.21 2.88
N LYS A 127 -22.96 -3.83 3.13
CA LYS A 127 -23.86 -3.44 4.23
C LYS A 127 -23.32 -3.89 5.59
N MET A 128 -22.82 -5.13 5.67
CA MET A 128 -22.27 -5.69 6.91
C MET A 128 -21.05 -4.90 7.39
N SER A 129 -20.20 -4.43 6.48
CA SER A 129 -19.02 -3.63 6.84
C SER A 129 -19.38 -2.29 7.49
N LYS A 130 -20.58 -1.76 7.21
CA LYS A 130 -21.11 -0.50 7.77
C LYS A 130 -21.86 -0.68 9.10
N LEU A 131 -22.04 -1.92 9.58
CA LEU A 131 -22.68 -2.15 10.88
C LEU A 131 -21.88 -1.50 12.00
N LYS A 132 -22.56 -0.88 12.97
CA LYS A 132 -21.91 -0.27 14.14
C LYS A 132 -21.43 -1.32 15.15
N SER A 133 -22.08 -2.47 15.20
CA SER A 133 -21.80 -3.59 16.11
C SER A 133 -21.56 -4.89 15.35
N THR A 134 -21.05 -5.90 16.07
CA THR A 134 -20.86 -7.27 15.55
C THR A 134 -22.21 -7.93 15.25
N CYS A 135 -22.30 -8.59 14.09
CA CYS A 135 -23.45 -9.41 13.74
C CYS A 135 -23.31 -10.81 14.35
N TYR A 136 -24.17 -11.13 15.31
CA TYR A 136 -24.19 -12.44 15.97
C TYR A 136 -25.03 -13.48 15.22
N GLU A 137 -25.91 -13.07 14.31
CA GLU A 137 -26.79 -13.96 13.52
C GLU A 137 -26.57 -13.77 12.01
N PRO A 138 -25.35 -14.03 11.49
CA PRO A 138 -25.01 -13.68 10.11
C PRO A 138 -25.80 -14.45 9.05
N LEU A 139 -26.14 -15.71 9.32
CA LEU A 139 -26.95 -16.52 8.40
C LEU A 139 -28.33 -15.89 8.16
N GLN A 140 -28.99 -15.43 9.22
CA GLN A 140 -30.29 -14.78 9.14
C GLN A 140 -30.18 -13.43 8.42
N PHE A 141 -29.15 -12.65 8.74
CA PHE A 141 -28.87 -11.37 8.08
C PHE A 141 -28.70 -11.53 6.57
N ILE A 142 -27.86 -12.47 6.13
CA ILE A 142 -27.58 -12.70 4.70
C ILE A 142 -28.85 -13.17 3.98
N ARG A 143 -29.61 -14.11 4.55
CA ARG A 143 -30.88 -14.59 3.95
C ARG A 143 -31.91 -13.47 3.82
N HIS A 144 -32.08 -12.66 4.86
CA HIS A 144 -33.02 -11.54 4.85
C HIS A 144 -32.65 -10.51 3.77
N GLU A 145 -31.37 -10.14 3.71
CA GLU A 145 -30.86 -9.19 2.73
C GLU A 145 -30.94 -9.72 1.29
N ALA A 146 -30.59 -10.99 1.06
CA ALA A 146 -30.72 -11.63 -0.24
C ALA A 146 -32.19 -11.63 -0.72
N HIS A 147 -33.13 -11.96 0.16
CA HIS A 147 -34.57 -11.92 -0.15
C HIS A 147 -35.04 -10.50 -0.48
N SER A 148 -34.65 -9.51 0.33
CA SER A 148 -34.96 -8.09 0.11
C SER A 148 -34.43 -7.58 -1.24
N MET A 149 -33.22 -7.99 -1.62
CA MET A 149 -32.61 -7.61 -2.91
C MET A 149 -33.29 -8.28 -4.11
N ASN A 150 -33.71 -9.54 -4.00
CA ASN A 150 -34.44 -10.21 -5.08
C ASN A 150 -35.79 -9.55 -5.37
N MET A 151 -36.47 -9.03 -4.34
CA MET A 151 -37.70 -8.24 -4.52
C MET A 151 -37.41 -6.90 -5.24
N ARG A 152 -36.27 -6.25 -4.96
CA ARG A 152 -35.86 -4.97 -5.59
C ARG A 152 -35.29 -5.10 -7.00
N LYS A 153 -34.60 -6.20 -7.32
CA LYS A 153 -34.04 -6.47 -8.67
C LYS A 153 -35.13 -6.57 -9.76
N LYS A 154 -36.38 -6.87 -9.39
CA LYS A 154 -37.53 -6.78 -10.32
C LYS A 154 -37.87 -5.34 -10.75
N ALA A 155 -37.23 -4.31 -10.18
CA ALA A 155 -37.60 -2.90 -10.40
C ALA A 155 -36.52 -2.02 -11.05
N LEU A 156 -35.28 -2.46 -11.30
CA LEU A 156 -34.28 -1.60 -11.96
C LEU A 156 -33.10 -2.40 -12.56
N SER A 157 -32.79 -2.18 -13.85
CA SER A 157 -31.61 -2.72 -14.52
C SER A 157 -30.41 -1.77 -14.44
N ASN A 158 -29.20 -2.35 -14.34
CA ASN A 158 -27.98 -1.69 -13.87
C ASN A 158 -27.30 -0.77 -14.90
N LYS A 159 -26.85 0.39 -14.41
CA LYS A 159 -25.75 1.18 -14.99
C LYS A 159 -24.42 0.45 -14.74
N ARG A 160 -23.59 0.28 -15.78
CA ARG A 160 -22.19 -0.14 -15.66
C ARG A 160 -21.32 1.06 -15.29
N GLU A 161 -20.48 0.92 -14.28
CA GLU A 161 -19.49 1.92 -13.88
C GLU A 161 -18.29 1.94 -14.84
N SER A 162 -17.77 3.14 -15.08
CA SER A 162 -16.75 3.46 -16.08
C SER A 162 -15.34 3.13 -15.58
N GLY A 163 -14.55 2.47 -16.44
CA GLY A 163 -13.20 2.00 -16.17
C GLY A 163 -12.16 3.12 -16.09
N LYS A 164 -11.66 3.38 -14.88
CA LYS A 164 -10.38 4.08 -14.67
C LYS A 164 -9.69 3.74 -13.35
N LEU A 165 -10.42 3.13 -12.42
CA LEU A 165 -9.94 2.73 -11.10
C LEU A 165 -9.84 1.21 -11.04
N MET A 166 -8.74 0.73 -10.47
CA MET A 166 -8.51 -0.69 -10.25
C MET A 166 -8.86 -1.02 -8.81
N ARG A 167 -9.52 -2.15 -8.61
CA ARG A 167 -9.80 -2.71 -7.30
C ARG A 167 -8.56 -3.48 -6.83
N CYS A 168 -7.87 -2.96 -5.82
CA CYS A 168 -6.68 -3.59 -5.25
C CYS A 168 -6.99 -4.13 -3.86
N TYR A 169 -6.60 -5.38 -3.59
CA TYR A 169 -6.65 -5.95 -2.26
C TYR A 169 -5.56 -5.34 -1.39
N ARG A 170 -5.94 -4.85 -0.20
CA ARG A 170 -4.99 -4.38 0.80
C ARG A 170 -4.92 -5.35 1.95
N ILE A 171 -3.72 -5.61 2.44
CA ILE A 171 -3.47 -6.53 3.54
C ILE A 171 -2.56 -5.81 4.52
N HIS A 172 -3.05 -5.55 5.73
CA HIS A 172 -2.21 -5.06 6.80
C HIS A 172 -1.68 -6.24 7.60
N ILE A 173 -0.39 -6.21 7.91
CA ILE A 173 0.28 -7.22 8.72
C ILE A 173 0.76 -6.52 9.98
N THR A 174 0.19 -6.93 11.12
CA THR A 174 0.58 -6.48 12.46
C THR A 174 1.49 -7.52 13.12
N PRO A 175 2.10 -7.20 14.27
CA PRO A 175 2.85 -8.18 15.04
C PRO A 175 2.04 -9.45 15.37
N SER A 176 0.76 -9.31 15.71
CA SER A 176 -0.09 -10.44 16.10
C SER A 176 -0.81 -11.11 14.93
N LYS A 177 -1.23 -10.37 13.89
CA LYS A 177 -2.13 -10.91 12.86
C LYS A 177 -2.12 -10.20 11.52
N ILE A 178 -3.01 -10.62 10.63
CA ILE A 178 -3.28 -9.94 9.36
C ILE A 178 -4.71 -9.43 9.26
N TYR A 179 -4.87 -8.40 8.44
CA TYR A 179 -6.15 -7.77 8.15
C TYR A 179 -6.33 -7.65 6.65
N CYS A 180 -7.26 -8.43 6.10
CA CYS A 180 -7.82 -8.25 4.77
C CYS A 180 -8.65 -6.95 4.71
N LEU A 181 -8.24 -6.00 3.89
CA LEU A 181 -8.85 -4.69 3.69
C LEU A 181 -9.21 -4.50 2.20
N GLY A 182 -10.28 -3.75 1.95
CA GLY A 182 -10.76 -3.52 0.59
C GLY A 182 -11.44 -4.75 -0.03
N PRO A 183 -11.53 -4.84 -1.37
CA PRO A 183 -10.85 -4.01 -2.38
C PRO A 183 -11.17 -2.52 -2.30
N GLU A 184 -10.11 -1.72 -2.36
CA GLU A 184 -10.14 -0.26 -2.50
C GLU A 184 -9.83 0.12 -3.95
N GLU A 185 -10.37 1.26 -4.38
CA GLU A 185 -10.09 1.82 -5.69
C GLU A 185 -8.77 2.58 -5.67
N GLU A 186 -7.90 2.29 -6.63
CA GLU A 186 -6.60 2.94 -6.72
C GLU A 186 -6.18 3.26 -8.15
N VAL A 187 -5.40 4.34 -8.27
CA VAL A 187 -4.68 4.70 -9.49
C VAL A 187 -3.63 3.63 -9.80
N SER A 188 -3.92 2.83 -10.83
CA SER A 188 -3.04 1.74 -11.25
C SER A 188 -1.69 2.22 -11.79
N ASN A 189 -0.66 1.38 -11.67
CA ASN A 189 0.69 1.59 -12.19
C ASN A 189 0.92 0.76 -13.46
N TYR A 190 2.06 0.96 -14.14
CA TYR A 190 2.35 0.30 -15.42
C TYR A 190 2.28 -1.22 -15.33
N VAL A 191 2.87 -1.82 -14.30
CA VAL A 191 2.92 -3.28 -14.12
C VAL A 191 1.52 -3.87 -14.03
N VAL A 192 0.67 -3.29 -13.18
CA VAL A 192 -0.67 -3.84 -12.99
C VAL A 192 -1.60 -3.55 -14.17
N LYS A 193 -1.42 -2.42 -14.87
CA LYS A 193 -2.14 -2.15 -16.12
C LYS A 193 -1.76 -3.12 -17.24
N TYR A 194 -0.47 -3.46 -17.35
CA TYR A 194 -0.01 -4.42 -18.35
C TYR A 194 -0.54 -5.83 -18.07
N HIS A 195 -0.53 -6.24 -16.80
CA HIS A 195 -1.09 -7.51 -16.35
C HIS A 195 -2.54 -7.38 -15.83
N SER A 196 -3.36 -6.56 -16.48
CA SER A 196 -4.71 -6.24 -15.98
C SER A 196 -5.66 -7.45 -15.91
N GLU A 197 -5.42 -8.47 -16.73
CA GLU A 197 -6.12 -9.76 -16.66
C GLU A 197 -5.95 -10.44 -15.29
N TYR A 198 -4.80 -10.23 -14.65
CA TYR A 198 -4.45 -10.78 -13.33
C TYR A 198 -4.60 -9.74 -12.21
N ALA A 199 -5.35 -8.66 -12.41
CA ALA A 199 -5.44 -7.56 -11.45
C ALA A 199 -5.89 -8.01 -10.04
N SER A 200 -6.72 -9.05 -9.94
CA SER A 200 -7.19 -9.62 -8.67
C SER A 200 -6.14 -10.48 -7.95
N ASP A 201 -5.00 -10.77 -8.60
CA ASP A 201 -3.86 -11.48 -8.01
C ASP A 201 -2.84 -10.51 -7.41
N PHE A 202 -2.94 -9.21 -7.68
CA PHE A 202 -2.12 -8.21 -7.03
C PHE A 202 -2.70 -7.78 -5.68
N ALA A 203 -1.87 -7.82 -4.65
CA ALA A 203 -2.20 -7.28 -3.34
C ALA A 203 -1.15 -6.27 -2.89
N ARG A 204 -1.60 -5.24 -2.18
CA ARG A 204 -0.71 -4.38 -1.40
C ARG A 204 -0.65 -4.86 0.02
N VAL A 205 0.56 -5.17 0.46
CA VAL A 205 0.84 -5.60 1.82
C VAL A 205 1.54 -4.45 2.54
N THR A 206 1.03 -4.05 3.71
CA THR A 206 1.63 -3.01 4.55
C THR A 206 1.92 -3.55 5.94
N PHE A 207 3.15 -3.37 6.41
CA PHE A 207 3.57 -3.77 7.75
C PHE A 207 3.35 -2.60 8.72
N VAL A 208 2.42 -2.78 9.66
CA VAL A 208 1.94 -1.75 10.60
C VAL A 208 1.98 -2.26 12.04
N ASP A 209 1.89 -1.36 13.02
CA ASP A 209 1.70 -1.72 14.42
C ASP A 209 0.22 -2.12 14.67
N GLU A 210 -0.13 -2.59 15.87
CA GLU A 210 -1.50 -3.05 16.18
C GLU A 210 -2.57 -1.96 16.05
N ASP A 211 -2.19 -0.70 16.25
CA ASP A 211 -3.03 0.48 16.03
C ASP A 211 -3.01 0.97 14.58
N TRP A 212 -2.45 0.17 13.67
CA TRP A 212 -2.20 0.46 12.26
C TRP A 212 -1.27 1.66 11.99
N SER A 213 -0.60 2.17 13.04
CA SER A 213 0.44 3.17 12.86
C SER A 213 1.68 2.57 12.21
N LYS A 214 2.56 3.44 11.74
CA LYS A 214 3.83 3.01 11.12
C LYS A 214 4.71 2.30 12.16
N LEU A 215 5.19 1.10 11.81
CA LEU A 215 6.16 0.39 12.65
C LEU A 215 7.41 1.22 12.88
N SER A 216 7.80 1.35 14.15
CA SER A 216 9.03 2.03 14.53
C SER A 216 10.26 1.18 14.17
N PRO A 217 11.39 1.78 13.80
CA PRO A 217 12.64 1.04 13.60
C PRO A 217 13.06 0.24 14.85
N ASN A 218 12.78 0.76 16.03
CA ASN A 218 13.06 0.10 17.32
C ASN A 218 12.23 -1.17 17.53
N ALA A 219 11.06 -1.28 16.90
CA ALA A 219 10.26 -2.50 16.92
C ALA A 219 10.92 -3.66 16.14
N LEU A 220 11.74 -3.37 15.13
CA LEU A 220 12.45 -4.35 14.32
C LEU A 220 13.87 -4.64 14.84
N SER A 221 14.45 -3.68 15.53
CA SER A 221 15.84 -3.72 15.98
C SER A 221 15.93 -3.04 17.33
N ALA A 222 15.90 -3.84 18.39
CA ALA A 222 15.96 -3.35 19.76
C ALA A 222 17.42 -3.10 20.16
N ARG A 223 17.66 -2.00 20.88
CA ARG A 223 18.93 -1.73 21.54
C ARG A 223 18.78 -2.12 23.01
N THR A 224 19.38 -3.24 23.40
CA THR A 224 19.31 -3.77 24.77
C THR A 224 20.38 -3.19 25.69
N GLU A 225 21.44 -2.58 25.14
CA GLU A 225 22.56 -2.01 25.89
C GLU A 225 22.80 -0.53 25.53
N GLN A 226 23.26 0.26 26.50
CA GLN A 226 23.70 1.63 26.28
C GLN A 226 25.17 1.64 25.82
N GLY A 227 25.41 1.89 24.53
CA GLY A 227 26.75 2.05 23.98
C GLY A 227 26.73 2.28 22.47
N PHE A 228 27.68 3.05 21.95
CA PHE A 228 27.78 3.36 20.52
C PHE A 228 28.01 2.12 19.64
N PHE A 229 28.55 1.04 20.23
CA PHE A 229 28.93 -0.20 19.54
C PHE A 229 27.99 -1.40 19.80
N SER A 230 26.90 -1.23 20.56
CA SER A 230 25.97 -2.33 20.83
C SER A 230 25.30 -2.77 19.53
N LYS A 231 25.48 -4.03 19.13
CA LYS A 231 24.80 -4.58 17.94
C LYS A 231 23.29 -4.66 18.23
N PRO A 232 22.42 -4.05 17.42
CA PRO A 232 21.00 -4.12 17.65
C PRO A 232 20.49 -5.55 17.48
N LEU A 233 19.73 -6.04 18.46
CA LEU A 233 19.10 -7.35 18.42
C LEU A 233 17.92 -7.32 17.44
N LYS A 234 17.90 -8.25 16.49
CA LYS A 234 16.74 -8.45 15.61
C LYS A 234 15.60 -9.07 16.41
N THR A 235 14.45 -8.40 16.40
CA THR A 235 13.28 -8.83 17.18
C THR A 235 12.55 -9.98 16.48
N GLY A 236 11.64 -10.66 17.19
CA GLY A 236 10.73 -11.63 16.56
C GLY A 236 9.95 -11.02 15.39
N LEU A 237 9.57 -9.74 15.50
CA LEU A 237 8.89 -9.00 14.43
C LEU A 237 9.74 -8.89 13.15
N TYR A 238 11.06 -8.67 13.28
CA TYR A 238 11.96 -8.68 12.14
C TYR A 238 11.91 -10.03 11.40
N HIS A 239 11.97 -11.14 12.14
CA HIS A 239 11.94 -12.48 11.56
C HIS A 239 10.58 -12.83 10.94
N ARG A 240 9.47 -12.40 11.56
CA ARG A 240 8.11 -12.53 10.99
C ARG A 240 8.01 -11.82 9.64
N ILE A 241 8.42 -10.55 9.57
CA ILE A 241 8.40 -9.79 8.31
C ILE A 241 9.30 -10.46 7.26
N LEU A 242 10.48 -10.90 7.67
CA LEU A 242 11.43 -11.56 6.77
C LEU A 242 10.89 -12.88 6.22
N SER A 243 10.25 -13.73 7.03
CA SER A 243 9.61 -14.98 6.60
C SER A 243 8.49 -14.66 5.60
N ILE A 244 7.61 -13.72 5.91
CA ILE A 244 6.52 -13.31 5.00
C ILE A 244 7.05 -12.81 3.65
N LEU A 245 8.13 -12.01 3.65
CA LEU A 245 8.74 -11.51 2.42
C LEU A 245 9.46 -12.60 1.61
N LYS A 246 10.00 -13.63 2.27
CA LYS A 246 10.75 -14.72 1.62
C LYS A 246 9.85 -15.86 1.13
N GLU A 247 8.95 -16.30 1.99
CA GLU A 247 8.13 -17.51 1.82
C GLU A 247 6.74 -17.20 1.27
N GLY A 248 6.26 -15.97 1.47
CA GLY A 248 4.91 -15.56 1.17
C GLY A 248 3.90 -16.00 2.23
N PHE A 249 2.62 -15.91 1.90
CA PHE A 249 1.52 -16.42 2.74
C PHE A 249 0.28 -16.72 1.89
N CYS A 250 -0.60 -17.57 2.40
CA CYS A 250 -1.83 -17.94 1.70
C CYS A 250 -3.04 -17.21 2.27
N ILE A 251 -3.98 -16.83 1.39
CA ILE A 251 -5.36 -16.50 1.75
C ILE A 251 -6.24 -17.40 0.87
N GLY A 252 -6.91 -18.37 1.48
CA GLY A 252 -7.60 -19.43 0.73
C GLY A 252 -6.68 -20.07 -0.32
N PRO A 253 -7.12 -20.18 -1.59
CA PRO A 253 -6.32 -20.83 -2.63
C PRO A 253 -5.16 -20.00 -3.17
N LYS A 254 -5.05 -18.70 -2.81
CA LYS A 254 -4.04 -17.80 -3.36
C LYS A 254 -2.83 -17.69 -2.44
N LYS A 255 -1.64 -18.09 -2.94
CA LYS A 255 -0.35 -17.86 -2.27
C LYS A 255 0.28 -16.56 -2.78
N TYR A 256 0.33 -15.55 -1.91
CA TYR A 256 0.96 -14.27 -2.20
C TYR A 256 2.46 -14.32 -1.99
N GLU A 257 3.21 -13.98 -3.04
CA GLU A 257 4.67 -13.95 -3.05
C GLU A 257 5.17 -12.52 -3.24
N PHE A 258 6.33 -12.19 -2.67
CA PHE A 258 6.91 -10.86 -2.81
C PHE A 258 7.12 -10.53 -4.28
N LEU A 259 6.64 -9.35 -4.71
CA LEU A 259 6.82 -8.87 -6.08
C LEU A 259 7.89 -7.80 -6.15
N ALA A 260 7.61 -6.62 -5.57
CA ALA A 260 8.49 -5.44 -5.56
C ALA A 260 7.88 -4.31 -4.73
N PHE A 261 8.56 -3.17 -4.62
CA PHE A 261 8.05 -1.94 -4.02
C PHE A 261 8.61 -0.72 -4.72
N SER A 262 7.87 0.38 -4.74
CA SER A 262 8.40 1.70 -5.08
C SER A 262 8.96 2.43 -3.85
N ALA A 263 9.71 3.51 -4.05
CA ALA A 263 10.28 4.30 -2.96
C ALA A 263 9.21 4.90 -2.02
N SER A 264 8.05 5.31 -2.55
CA SER A 264 6.93 5.81 -1.74
C SER A 264 6.32 4.71 -0.88
N GLN A 265 6.15 3.52 -1.45
CA GLN A 265 5.62 2.36 -0.72
C GLN A 265 6.59 1.91 0.37
N LEU A 266 7.89 1.87 0.08
CA LEU A 266 8.89 1.53 1.09
C LEU A 266 8.86 2.49 2.29
N ARG A 267 8.66 3.80 2.06
CA ARG A 267 8.50 4.78 3.15
C ARG A 267 7.26 4.53 4.00
N GLY A 268 6.22 3.92 3.43
CA GLY A 268 5.00 3.49 4.11
C GLY A 268 5.05 2.07 4.67
N ASN A 269 6.21 1.39 4.65
CA ASN A 269 6.35 -0.03 4.98
C ASN A 269 5.43 -0.94 4.13
N SER A 270 5.16 -0.55 2.88
CA SER A 270 4.31 -1.29 1.95
C SER A 270 5.10 -1.94 0.83
N VAL A 271 4.60 -3.07 0.35
CA VAL A 271 5.12 -3.81 -0.80
C VAL A 271 3.97 -4.29 -1.68
N TRP A 272 4.26 -4.53 -2.95
CA TRP A 272 3.41 -5.34 -3.81
C TRP A 272 3.74 -6.81 -3.59
N MET A 273 2.70 -7.62 -3.44
CA MET A 273 2.77 -9.07 -3.53
C MET A 273 1.83 -9.54 -4.63
N PHE A 274 2.13 -10.70 -5.20
CA PHE A 274 1.38 -11.27 -6.30
C PHE A 274 1.03 -12.72 -6.00
N ALA A 275 -0.22 -13.10 -6.22
CA ALA A 275 -0.68 -14.47 -6.10
C ALA A 275 -0.29 -15.26 -7.34
N SER A 276 0.89 -15.91 -7.29
CA SER A 276 1.40 -16.72 -8.40
C SER A 276 0.42 -17.86 -8.73
N ASN A 277 0.18 -18.08 -10.01
CA ASN A 277 -0.68 -19.14 -10.52
C ASN A 277 0.02 -19.92 -11.66
N SER A 278 -0.66 -20.88 -12.29
CA SER A 278 -0.08 -21.70 -13.35
C SER A 278 0.33 -20.92 -14.60
N SER A 279 -0.29 -19.78 -14.85
CA SER A 279 -0.09 -18.97 -16.07
C SER A 279 0.94 -17.85 -15.87
N LEU A 280 0.97 -17.25 -14.67
CA LEU A 280 1.84 -16.13 -14.36
C LEU A 280 2.32 -16.20 -12.91
N THR A 281 3.62 -16.01 -12.70
CA THR A 281 4.23 -15.95 -11.36
C THR A 281 4.83 -14.58 -11.07
N ALA A 282 5.01 -14.27 -9.79
CA ALA A 282 5.72 -13.05 -9.35
C ALA A 282 7.13 -12.95 -9.97
N GLU A 283 7.79 -14.09 -10.17
CA GLU A 283 9.10 -14.16 -10.82
C GLU A 283 9.04 -13.83 -12.30
N ASN A 284 8.03 -14.34 -13.03
CA ASN A 284 7.83 -13.97 -14.44
C ASN A 284 7.60 -12.48 -14.60
N ILE A 285 6.81 -11.86 -13.71
CA ILE A 285 6.58 -10.42 -13.73
C ILE A 285 7.90 -9.67 -13.49
N ARG A 286 8.71 -10.06 -12.49
CA ARG A 286 10.04 -9.44 -12.27
C ARG A 286 10.97 -9.56 -13.48
N ARG A 287 11.00 -10.72 -14.16
CA ARG A 287 11.76 -10.89 -15.41
C ARG A 287 11.25 -10.01 -16.54
N TRP A 288 9.93 -9.83 -16.63
CA TRP A 288 9.31 -8.95 -17.62
C TRP A 288 9.65 -7.47 -17.39
N MET A 289 9.79 -7.04 -16.13
CA MET A 289 10.12 -5.66 -15.79
C MET A 289 11.42 -5.17 -16.43
N GLY A 290 12.43 -6.03 -16.55
CA GLY A 290 13.72 -5.74 -17.15
C GLY A 290 14.82 -6.69 -16.68
N HIS A 291 16.03 -6.48 -17.20
CA HIS A 291 17.23 -7.18 -16.76
C HIS A 291 17.92 -6.35 -15.66
N PHE A 292 18.07 -6.96 -14.49
CA PHE A 292 18.62 -6.32 -13.29
C PHE A 292 19.87 -7.04 -12.77
N GLU A 293 20.26 -8.15 -13.39
CA GLU A 293 21.36 -9.03 -12.99
C GLU A 293 22.72 -8.29 -12.97
N ASP A 294 22.89 -7.30 -13.84
CA ASP A 294 24.11 -6.48 -13.89
C ASP A 294 24.22 -5.46 -12.75
N ILE A 295 23.14 -5.25 -11.97
CA ILE A 295 23.11 -4.26 -10.90
C ILE A 295 23.56 -4.89 -9.58
N ARG A 296 24.86 -4.77 -9.28
CA ARG A 296 25.49 -5.31 -8.05
C ARG A 296 24.93 -4.73 -6.74
N SER A 297 24.49 -3.48 -6.75
CA SER A 297 23.94 -2.82 -5.57
C SER A 297 22.48 -3.19 -5.37
N VAL A 298 22.17 -3.90 -4.28
CA VAL A 298 20.81 -4.33 -3.93
C VAL A 298 19.85 -3.14 -3.81
N SER A 299 20.28 -2.04 -3.16
CA SER A 299 19.46 -0.83 -3.02
C SER A 299 19.19 -0.17 -4.38
N LYS A 300 20.20 -0.12 -5.26
CA LYS A 300 20.03 0.40 -6.63
C LYS A 300 19.10 -0.51 -7.44
N CYS A 301 19.26 -1.83 -7.35
CA CYS A 301 18.42 -2.82 -8.03
C CYS A 301 16.95 -2.69 -7.60
N ALA A 302 16.68 -2.69 -6.30
CA ALA A 302 15.34 -2.48 -5.75
C ALA A 302 14.74 -1.12 -6.18
N ALA A 303 15.55 -0.06 -6.15
CA ALA A 303 15.12 1.25 -6.64
C ALA A 303 14.82 1.24 -8.14
N ARG A 304 15.49 0.41 -8.96
CA ARG A 304 15.22 0.28 -10.40
C ARG A 304 13.97 -0.53 -10.71
N MET A 305 13.78 -1.64 -10.02
CA MET A 305 12.58 -2.47 -10.12
C MET A 305 11.33 -1.69 -9.65
N GLY A 306 11.47 -0.94 -8.56
CA GLY A 306 10.44 -0.06 -8.01
C GLY A 306 9.99 1.08 -8.93
N GLN A 307 10.75 1.36 -10.00
CA GLN A 307 10.34 2.31 -11.02
C GLN A 307 9.12 1.79 -11.81
N LEU A 308 8.91 0.47 -11.83
CA LEU A 308 7.71 -0.19 -12.35
C LEU A 308 6.40 0.36 -11.75
N PHE A 309 6.48 0.63 -10.45
CA PHE A 309 5.31 0.71 -9.56
C PHE A 309 4.94 2.12 -9.13
N SER A 310 5.63 3.15 -9.62
CA SER A 310 5.16 4.51 -9.39
C SER A 310 3.94 4.78 -10.26
N SER A 311 3.02 5.59 -9.73
CA SER A 311 1.86 6.05 -10.48
C SER A 311 2.31 6.80 -11.73
N SER A 312 1.81 6.36 -12.89
CA SER A 312 2.12 6.93 -14.20
C SER A 312 0.91 6.87 -15.13
N ARG A 313 0.89 7.76 -16.12
CA ARG A 313 -0.01 7.73 -17.25
C ARG A 313 0.70 7.01 -18.41
N GLN A 314 0.23 5.82 -18.75
CA GLN A 314 0.63 5.15 -20.00
C GLN A 314 0.18 6.02 -21.17
N THR A 315 1.04 6.15 -22.17
CA THR A 315 0.74 6.92 -23.37
C THR A 315 0.79 6.04 -24.62
N PHE A 316 1.93 5.98 -25.29
CA PHE A 316 2.11 5.25 -26.53
C PHE A 316 3.17 4.17 -26.38
N GLU A 317 2.99 3.07 -27.10
CA GLU A 317 4.09 2.17 -27.41
C GLU A 317 4.95 2.84 -28.48
N VAL A 318 6.16 3.25 -28.12
CA VAL A 318 7.10 3.89 -29.03
C VAL A 318 8.11 2.85 -29.46
N SER A 319 8.07 2.49 -30.75
CA SER A 319 8.99 1.53 -31.33
C SER A 319 10.44 2.01 -31.22
N SER A 320 11.39 1.07 -31.12
CA SER A 320 12.82 1.41 -31.15
C SER A 320 13.24 2.12 -32.44
N TYR A 321 12.49 1.97 -33.53
CA TYR A 321 12.74 2.70 -34.79
C TYR A 321 12.37 4.19 -34.71
N ASP A 322 11.48 4.56 -33.79
CA ASP A 322 11.07 5.96 -33.55
C ASP A 322 11.87 6.63 -32.43
N VAL A 323 12.87 5.91 -31.88
CA VAL A 323 13.75 6.38 -30.81
C VAL A 323 15.17 6.44 -31.31
N GLU A 324 15.81 7.60 -31.19
CA GLU A 324 17.25 7.73 -31.39
C GLU A 324 17.98 7.79 -30.04
N VAL A 325 19.19 7.24 -30.00
CA VAL A 325 20.10 7.39 -28.86
C VAL A 325 21.16 8.42 -29.23
N ILE A 326 21.16 9.55 -28.54
CA ILE A 326 22.11 10.65 -28.74
C ILE A 326 23.16 10.65 -27.61
N PRO A 327 24.43 11.04 -27.88
CA PRO A 327 25.48 11.03 -26.88
C PRO A 327 25.16 12.03 -25.76
N ASP A 328 25.63 11.78 -24.54
CA ASP A 328 25.57 12.78 -23.47
C ASP A 328 26.40 14.03 -23.80
N ILE A 329 25.94 15.21 -23.36
CA ILE A 329 26.71 16.45 -23.41
C ILE A 329 27.61 16.46 -22.19
N GLU A 330 28.91 16.46 -22.43
CA GLU A 330 29.93 16.42 -21.39
C GLU A 330 30.67 17.74 -21.35
N VAL A 331 30.91 18.27 -20.15
CA VAL A 331 31.65 19.51 -19.91
C VAL A 331 32.77 19.22 -18.91
N THR A 332 33.96 19.76 -19.15
CA THR A 332 35.07 19.65 -18.19
C THR A 332 35.31 21.00 -17.54
N THR A 333 35.25 21.04 -16.22
CA THR A 333 35.50 22.25 -15.41
C THR A 333 36.37 21.84 -14.23
N ASP A 334 37.42 22.61 -13.96
CA ASP A 334 38.40 22.35 -12.88
C ASP A 334 38.98 20.92 -12.91
N GLY A 335 39.27 20.42 -14.12
CA GLY A 335 39.80 19.07 -14.33
C GLY A 335 38.79 17.93 -14.09
N THR A 336 37.55 18.24 -13.70
CA THR A 336 36.49 17.25 -13.48
C THR A 336 35.53 17.22 -14.65
N LYS A 337 35.27 16.02 -15.18
CA LYS A 337 34.33 15.78 -16.27
C LYS A 337 32.91 15.58 -15.72
N TYR A 338 31.97 16.40 -16.17
CA TYR A 338 30.56 16.37 -15.78
C TYR A 338 29.68 16.02 -16.97
N ILE A 339 28.62 15.25 -16.71
CA ILE A 339 27.56 15.02 -17.68
C ILE A 339 26.53 16.14 -17.52
N PHE A 340 26.63 17.18 -18.35
CA PHE A 340 25.74 18.34 -18.29
C PHE A 340 24.30 17.98 -18.63
N SER A 341 24.10 16.98 -19.49
CA SER A 341 22.78 16.49 -19.89
C SER A 341 22.28 15.28 -19.09
N ASP A 342 22.73 15.07 -17.85
CA ASP A 342 22.35 13.88 -17.07
C ASP A 342 20.83 13.82 -16.88
N GLY A 343 20.23 12.77 -17.43
CA GLY A 343 18.82 12.50 -17.23
C GLY A 343 17.88 13.32 -18.10
N ILE A 344 18.37 14.05 -19.12
CA ILE A 344 17.53 14.83 -20.05
C ILE A 344 17.65 14.37 -21.51
N GLY A 345 16.51 14.10 -22.13
CA GLY A 345 16.36 13.75 -23.55
C GLY A 345 15.46 14.74 -24.29
N LYS A 346 15.02 14.37 -25.48
CA LYS A 346 14.19 15.20 -26.37
C LYS A 346 12.93 14.48 -26.83
N ILE A 347 11.91 15.26 -27.17
CA ILE A 347 10.68 14.82 -27.82
C ILE A 347 10.36 15.75 -28.98
N SER A 348 9.95 15.21 -30.13
CA SER A 348 9.54 16.07 -31.25
C SER A 348 8.26 16.83 -30.92
N THR A 349 8.10 18.04 -31.49
CA THR A 349 6.88 18.84 -31.32
C THR A 349 5.63 18.06 -31.72
N ARG A 350 5.69 17.30 -32.82
CA ARG A 350 4.57 16.47 -33.29
C ARG A 350 4.17 15.44 -32.23
N PHE A 351 5.14 14.72 -31.67
CA PHE A 351 4.85 13.66 -30.70
C PHE A 351 4.42 14.24 -29.34
N ALA A 352 4.98 15.37 -28.91
CA ALA A 352 4.57 16.06 -27.69
C ALA A 352 3.08 16.48 -27.73
N ARG A 353 2.59 16.97 -28.87
CA ARG A 353 1.16 17.29 -29.05
C ARG A 353 0.26 16.05 -28.94
N GLN A 354 0.70 14.91 -29.49
CA GLN A 354 -0.02 13.65 -29.38
C GLN A 354 -0.08 13.16 -27.92
N VAL A 355 1.05 13.23 -27.21
CA VAL A 355 1.14 12.90 -25.78
C VAL A 355 0.22 13.80 -24.97
N ALA A 356 0.27 15.12 -25.16
CA ALA A 356 -0.58 16.10 -24.48
C ALA A 356 -2.07 15.78 -24.66
N LYS A 357 -2.50 15.55 -25.90
CA LYS A 357 -3.89 15.17 -26.21
C LYS A 357 -4.32 13.91 -25.46
N LEU A 358 -3.49 12.87 -25.47
CA LEU A 358 -3.82 11.58 -24.87
C LEU A 358 -3.95 11.67 -23.34
N ILE A 359 -3.10 12.47 -22.69
CA ILE A 359 -3.18 12.69 -21.25
C ILE A 359 -4.19 13.78 -20.85
N GLY A 360 -4.98 14.29 -21.79
CA GLY A 360 -6.07 15.26 -21.54
C GLY A 360 -5.60 16.70 -21.31
N LEU A 361 -4.46 17.08 -21.89
CA LEU A 361 -3.94 18.46 -21.91
C LEU A 361 -4.20 19.09 -23.28
N ASP A 362 -4.08 20.42 -23.37
CA ASP A 362 -4.22 21.16 -24.62
C ASP A 362 -3.09 20.79 -25.60
N PRO A 363 -3.40 20.17 -26.76
CA PRO A 363 -2.41 19.85 -27.76
C PRO A 363 -1.93 21.07 -28.56
N ALA A 364 -2.62 22.21 -28.52
CA ALA A 364 -2.12 23.45 -29.15
C ALA A 364 -0.93 24.01 -28.36
N HIS A 365 -0.98 23.88 -27.03
CA HIS A 365 0.06 24.33 -26.10
C HIS A 365 0.56 23.17 -25.22
N PRO A 366 1.28 22.18 -25.80
CA PRO A 366 1.79 21.07 -25.02
C PRO A 366 2.82 21.56 -23.98
N PRO A 367 2.93 20.89 -22.81
CA PRO A 367 3.99 21.15 -21.86
C PRO A 367 5.39 21.09 -22.50
N SER A 368 6.26 22.03 -22.15
CA SER A 368 7.63 22.09 -22.69
C SER A 368 8.50 20.92 -22.23
N ALA A 369 8.17 20.30 -21.09
CA ALA A 369 8.90 19.16 -20.56
C ALA A 369 7.97 18.08 -19.96
N PHE A 370 8.38 16.83 -20.08
CA PHE A 370 7.71 15.68 -19.49
C PHE A 370 8.70 14.84 -18.68
N GLN A 371 8.31 14.45 -17.47
CA GLN A 371 9.06 13.47 -16.70
C GLN A 371 8.59 12.06 -17.07
N ILE A 372 9.51 11.21 -17.54
CA ILE A 372 9.17 9.96 -18.21
C ILE A 372 9.78 8.72 -17.58
N ARG A 373 9.16 7.59 -17.91
CA ARG A 373 9.71 6.25 -17.84
C ARG A 373 9.43 5.55 -19.16
N TYR A 374 10.46 4.99 -19.78
CA TYR A 374 10.36 4.31 -21.07
C TYR A 374 11.34 3.16 -21.09
N GLY A 375 10.83 1.92 -21.03
CA GLY A 375 11.68 0.74 -20.80
C GLY A 375 12.62 0.93 -19.61
N GLY A 376 13.92 0.85 -19.87
CA GLY A 376 14.99 1.09 -18.90
C GLY A 376 15.34 2.55 -18.63
N TYR A 377 14.78 3.49 -19.39
CA TYR A 377 15.09 4.92 -19.33
C TYR A 377 14.23 5.64 -18.30
N LYS A 378 14.89 6.50 -17.50
CA LYS A 378 14.24 7.41 -16.56
C LYS A 378 14.87 8.79 -16.67
N GLY A 379 14.05 9.82 -16.80
CA GLY A 379 14.52 11.19 -16.88
C GLY A 379 13.42 12.18 -17.24
N VAL A 380 13.83 13.31 -17.79
CA VAL A 380 12.97 14.34 -18.37
C VAL A 380 13.21 14.39 -19.88
N ILE A 381 12.18 14.67 -20.67
CA ILE A 381 12.31 14.98 -22.09
C ILE A 381 11.74 16.37 -22.36
N THR A 382 12.42 17.16 -23.18
CA THR A 382 11.97 18.51 -23.57
C THR A 382 11.64 18.57 -25.05
N ILE A 383 10.73 19.46 -25.43
CA ILE A 383 10.37 19.64 -26.84
C ILE A 383 11.60 20.15 -27.61
N ASP A 384 11.97 19.43 -28.66
CA ASP A 384 12.93 19.88 -29.67
C ASP A 384 12.20 20.02 -31.02
N PRO A 385 11.97 21.25 -31.51
CA PRO A 385 11.33 21.49 -32.80
C PRO A 385 12.08 20.92 -34.01
N THR A 386 13.37 20.63 -33.85
CA THR A 386 14.23 20.10 -34.92
C THR A 386 14.30 18.58 -34.93
N SER A 387 13.76 17.91 -33.90
CA SER A 387 13.81 16.44 -33.80
C SER A 387 12.83 15.77 -34.76
N PHE A 388 13.34 14.86 -35.59
CA PHE A 388 12.53 14.00 -36.46
C PHE A 388 12.00 12.76 -35.74
N PHE A 389 12.78 12.20 -34.81
CA PHE A 389 12.39 11.05 -34.00
C PHE A 389 11.35 11.44 -32.96
N ASN A 390 10.51 10.48 -32.55
CA ASN A 390 9.54 10.70 -31.48
C ASN A 390 10.25 10.98 -30.16
N LEU A 391 11.32 10.23 -29.86
CA LEU A 391 12.15 10.43 -28.67
C LEU A 391 13.64 10.39 -29.03
N SER A 392 14.42 11.27 -28.40
CA SER A 392 15.88 11.21 -28.42
C SER A 392 16.38 11.02 -27.00
N LEU A 393 16.94 9.85 -26.69
CA LEU A 393 17.33 9.45 -25.34
C LEU A 393 18.86 9.40 -25.21
N ARG A 394 19.36 9.53 -23.97
CA ARG A 394 20.81 9.54 -23.69
C ARG A 394 21.26 8.33 -22.86
N PRO A 395 22.52 7.90 -22.97
CA PRO A 395 23.08 6.84 -22.12
C PRO A 395 22.87 7.09 -20.62
N SER A 396 23.08 8.32 -20.15
CA SER A 396 22.85 8.71 -18.74
C SER A 396 21.43 8.42 -18.25
N MET A 397 20.43 8.46 -19.13
CA MET A 397 19.03 8.17 -18.80
C MET A 397 18.76 6.67 -18.64
N LYS A 398 19.57 5.79 -19.26
CA LYS A 398 19.39 4.33 -19.25
C LYS A 398 19.82 3.75 -17.90
N LYS A 399 18.88 3.20 -17.14
CA LYS A 399 19.13 2.74 -15.77
C LYS A 399 19.25 1.22 -15.63
N PHE A 400 18.69 0.48 -16.58
CA PHE A 400 18.73 -0.99 -16.72
C PHE A 400 18.28 -1.36 -18.14
N GLU A 401 18.47 -2.60 -18.58
CA GLU A 401 17.99 -3.06 -19.89
C GLU A 401 16.52 -3.51 -19.80
N SER A 402 15.70 -3.19 -20.78
CA SER A 402 14.30 -3.63 -20.83
C SER A 402 13.79 -3.68 -22.27
N LYS A 403 12.86 -4.62 -22.54
CA LYS A 403 12.16 -4.75 -23.82
C LYS A 403 10.88 -3.92 -23.89
N SER A 404 10.45 -3.30 -22.79
CA SER A 404 9.23 -2.50 -22.77
C SER A 404 9.38 -1.23 -23.62
N THR A 405 8.45 -1.03 -24.54
CA THR A 405 8.34 0.14 -25.42
C THR A 405 7.25 1.11 -24.96
N MET A 406 6.62 0.88 -23.81
CA MET A 406 5.56 1.77 -23.33
C MET A 406 6.14 3.06 -22.75
N LEU A 407 5.83 4.19 -23.37
CA LEU A 407 6.09 5.50 -22.78
C LEU A 407 5.11 5.75 -21.64
N ASN A 408 5.65 6.06 -20.47
CA ASN A 408 4.91 6.39 -19.28
C ASN A 408 5.26 7.82 -18.84
N ILE A 409 4.26 8.69 -18.77
CA ILE A 409 4.40 10.05 -18.25
C ILE A 409 4.11 10.03 -16.75
N THR A 410 5.07 10.48 -15.95
CA THR A 410 4.93 10.58 -14.49
C THR A 410 4.54 11.98 -14.04
N ASN A 411 5.05 13.00 -14.72
CA ASN A 411 4.69 14.40 -14.47
C ASN A 411 5.02 15.23 -15.72
N TRP A 412 4.65 16.51 -15.73
CA TRP A 412 4.94 17.45 -16.81
C TRP A 412 5.19 18.85 -16.25
N SER A 413 5.83 19.71 -17.06
CA SER A 413 6.08 21.11 -16.72
C SER A 413 4.77 21.85 -16.50
N LYS A 414 4.62 22.48 -15.33
CA LYS A 414 3.52 23.37 -14.96
C LYS A 414 4.00 24.29 -13.85
N SER A 415 3.37 25.45 -13.71
CA SER A 415 3.58 26.30 -12.53
C SER A 415 3.12 25.57 -11.27
N GLN A 416 3.93 25.62 -10.22
CA GLN A 416 3.59 25.07 -8.91
C GLN A 416 3.98 26.09 -7.83
N PRO A 417 3.15 26.27 -6.79
CA PRO A 417 3.56 27.07 -5.64
C PRO A 417 4.78 26.43 -4.97
N CYS A 418 5.70 27.26 -4.52
CA CYS A 418 6.90 26.85 -3.80
C CYS A 418 6.81 27.42 -2.39
N TYR A 419 7.15 26.60 -1.39
CA TYR A 419 7.13 26.98 0.01
C TYR A 419 8.51 26.75 0.62
N VAL A 420 8.87 27.58 1.58
CA VAL A 420 10.14 27.44 2.30
C VAL A 420 9.95 26.42 3.42
N ASN A 421 10.63 25.28 3.34
CA ASN A 421 10.64 24.32 4.43
C ASN A 421 11.79 24.61 5.40
N ARG A 422 11.77 23.93 6.55
CA ARG A 422 12.74 24.14 7.63
C ARG A 422 14.20 23.95 7.16
N GLU A 423 14.44 23.01 6.25
CA GLU A 423 15.75 22.75 5.67
C GLU A 423 16.25 23.92 4.80
N ILE A 424 15.39 24.49 3.96
CA ILE A 424 15.74 25.66 3.14
C ILE A 424 15.94 26.89 4.03
N ILE A 425 15.08 27.13 5.02
CA ILE A 425 15.24 28.23 5.99
C ILE A 425 16.61 28.14 6.66
N SER A 426 16.97 26.96 7.17
CA SER A 426 18.25 26.74 7.85
C SER A 426 19.44 27.02 6.94
N LEU A 427 19.37 26.59 5.68
CA LEU A 427 20.42 26.85 4.68
C LEU A 427 20.55 28.35 4.40
N LEU A 428 19.44 29.03 4.13
CA LEU A 428 19.43 30.45 3.77
C LEU A 428 19.87 31.34 4.93
N SER A 429 19.44 31.02 6.16
CA SER A 429 19.90 31.70 7.38
C SER A 429 21.42 31.56 7.55
N THR A 430 21.97 30.35 7.33
CA THR A 430 23.43 30.11 7.36
C THR A 430 24.18 30.89 6.27
N LEU A 431 23.55 31.12 5.12
CA LEU A 431 24.09 31.95 4.03
C LEU A 431 23.94 33.46 4.28
N GLY A 432 23.37 33.87 5.42
CA GLY A 432 23.30 35.27 5.86
C GLY A 432 21.97 35.97 5.54
N ILE A 433 20.94 35.25 5.10
CA ILE A 433 19.59 35.82 5.07
C ILE A 433 19.10 35.98 6.50
N LYS A 434 18.68 37.18 6.87
CA LYS A 434 18.25 37.45 8.24
C LYS A 434 16.92 36.76 8.56
N ASP A 435 16.79 36.29 9.80
CA ASP A 435 15.64 35.51 10.22
C ASP A 435 14.32 36.31 10.17
N GLU A 436 14.38 37.63 10.31
CA GLU A 436 13.18 38.49 10.22
C GLU A 436 12.48 38.41 8.85
N ALA A 437 13.19 38.05 7.79
CA ALA A 437 12.58 37.83 6.48
C ALA A 437 11.67 36.60 6.49
N PHE A 438 12.08 35.52 7.16
CA PHE A 438 11.26 34.31 7.29
C PHE A 438 10.10 34.52 8.26
N GLU A 439 10.32 35.26 9.35
CA GLU A 439 9.26 35.63 10.29
C GLU A 439 8.19 36.50 9.60
N SER A 440 8.59 37.46 8.77
CA SER A 440 7.65 38.25 7.97
C SER A 440 6.84 37.38 7.01
N MET A 441 7.49 36.45 6.29
CA MET A 441 6.77 35.51 5.40
C MET A 441 5.78 34.64 6.18
N GLN A 442 6.16 34.16 7.37
CA GLN A 442 5.26 33.40 8.23
C GLN A 442 4.07 34.26 8.69
N GLN A 443 4.32 35.53 9.03
CA GLN A 443 3.27 36.45 9.45
C GLN A 443 2.28 36.74 8.31
N ASP A 444 2.77 36.92 7.09
CA ASP A 444 1.95 37.10 5.89
C ASP A 444 1.08 35.86 5.62
N ASP A 445 1.67 34.65 5.67
CA ASP A 445 0.94 33.38 5.51
C ASP A 445 -0.14 33.20 6.59
N MET A 446 0.14 33.60 7.84
CA MET A 446 -0.84 33.57 8.93
C MET A 446 -1.98 34.58 8.69
N HIS A 447 -1.67 35.79 8.22
CA HIS A 447 -2.70 36.78 7.88
C HIS A 447 -3.59 36.34 6.73
N GLU A 448 -3.02 35.71 5.69
CA GLU A 448 -3.79 35.16 4.58
C GLU A 448 -4.71 34.03 5.08
N SER A 449 -4.19 33.13 5.93
CA SER A 449 -4.95 32.03 6.53
C SER A 449 -6.10 32.52 7.41
N ASP A 450 -5.90 33.57 8.21
CA ASP A 450 -6.96 34.19 9.01
C ASP A 450 -8.02 34.87 8.12
N GLY A 451 -7.59 35.45 6.99
CA GLY A 451 -8.47 36.01 5.95
C GLY A 451 -9.41 34.96 5.35
N MET A 452 -8.94 33.73 5.15
CA MET A 452 -9.76 32.61 4.65
C MET A 452 -10.95 32.27 5.56
N LEU A 453 -10.85 32.53 6.87
CA LEU A 453 -11.94 32.28 7.82
C LEU A 453 -13.11 33.27 7.67
N THR A 454 -12.87 34.44 7.06
CA THR A 454 -13.84 35.54 6.99
C THR A 454 -14.22 35.92 5.56
N ASN A 455 -13.40 35.55 4.56
CA ASN A 455 -13.64 35.84 3.15
C ASN A 455 -13.63 34.56 2.30
N LYS A 456 -14.78 34.29 1.66
CA LYS A 456 -15.00 33.14 0.78
C LYS A 456 -14.20 33.16 -0.52
N GLU A 457 -13.66 34.30 -0.93
CA GLU A 457 -12.78 34.41 -2.10
C GLU A 457 -11.31 34.15 -1.75
N ALA A 458 -10.94 34.29 -0.46
CA ALA A 458 -9.62 33.95 0.03
C ALA A 458 -9.48 32.44 0.33
N ALA A 459 -10.57 31.77 0.75
CA ALA A 459 -10.65 30.33 1.02
C ALA A 459 -10.85 29.48 -0.24
#